data_AF-A0A1C9WAT9-F1
#
_entry.id   AF-A0A1C9WAT9-F1
#
_cell.length_a   1.000
_cell.length_b   1.000
_cell.length_c   1.000
_cell.angle_alpha   90.00
_cell.angle_beta   90.00
_cell.angle_gamma   90.00
#
_symmetry.space_group_name_H-M   'P 1'
#
loop_
_entity.id
_entity.type
_entity.pdbx_description
1 polymer ?
#
loop_
_entity_poly.entity_id
_entity_poly.type
_entity_poly.pdbx_seq_one_letter_code
_entity_poly.pdbx_strand_id
1 'polypeptide(L)'
;MRLIIGARDHGAGLATTNYVSAKRIMREFPVSILQVVQPLPSRENLIGFLSWCNGRHCLPLRVVLNQVSPEDRRLAMQYLVARGYRTADRVTFMKL
;
A
#
# COMPACT_ATOMS: atom_id res chain seq x y z
N MET A 1 -2.59 7.80 -13.63
CA MET A 1 -2.30 6.68 -12.71
C MET A 1 -2.38 7.19 -11.28
N ARG A 2 -2.94 6.43 -10.33
CA ARG A 2 -3.32 6.92 -8.99
C ARG A 2 -3.07 5.84 -7.93
N LEU A 3 -2.48 6.18 -6.79
CA LEU A 3 -2.52 5.36 -5.57
C LEU A 3 -3.88 5.55 -4.88
N ILE A 4 -4.58 4.47 -4.55
CA ILE A 4 -5.91 4.54 -3.92
C ILE A 4 -5.80 4.03 -2.48
N ILE A 5 -5.96 4.91 -1.51
CA ILE A 5 -5.89 4.58 -0.09
C ILE A 5 -7.32 4.47 0.46
N GLY A 6 -7.76 3.26 0.81
CA GLY A 6 -9.08 3.01 1.38
C GLY A 6 -9.10 3.16 2.90
N ALA A 7 -9.72 4.22 3.42
CA ALA A 7 -10.08 4.35 4.83
C ALA A 7 -11.55 3.95 5.02
N ARG A 8 -11.83 2.97 5.89
CA ARG A 8 -13.18 2.41 6.09
C ARG A 8 -14.14 3.37 6.78
N ASP A 9 -13.64 4.38 7.49
CA ASP A 9 -14.51 5.33 8.23
C ASP A 9 -14.98 6.55 7.43
N HIS A 10 -14.54 6.74 6.18
CA HIS A 10 -14.82 7.98 5.44
C HIS A 10 -15.69 7.85 4.18
N GLY A 11 -16.27 6.68 3.87
CA GLY A 11 -17.28 6.49 2.80
C GLY A 11 -16.82 6.77 1.35
N ALA A 12 -15.77 7.56 1.16
CA ALA A 12 -15.10 7.89 -0.07
C ALA A 12 -13.63 7.48 0.06
N GLY A 13 -13.16 6.60 -0.81
CA GLY A 13 -11.74 6.20 -0.83
C GLY A 13 -10.85 7.42 -1.05
N LEU A 14 -9.83 7.60 -0.21
CA LEU A 14 -8.85 8.66 -0.37
C LEU A 14 -7.94 8.28 -1.54
N ALA A 15 -7.77 9.17 -2.52
CA ALA A 15 -6.90 8.89 -3.66
C ALA A 15 -5.81 9.95 -3.75
N THR A 16 -4.61 9.50 -4.11
CA THR A 16 -3.45 10.37 -4.32
C THR A 16 -2.65 9.86 -5.51
N THR A 17 -1.89 10.73 -6.16
CA THR A 17 -1.07 10.36 -7.31
C THR A 17 0.42 10.38 -7.02
N ASN A 18 0.81 10.56 -5.75
CA ASN A 18 2.21 10.61 -5.35
C ASN A 18 2.40 10.06 -3.93
N TYR A 19 3.62 9.63 -3.61
CA TYR A 19 3.95 9.05 -2.30
C TYR A 19 4.00 10.08 -1.18
N VAL A 20 4.27 11.36 -1.45
CA VAL A 20 4.30 12.40 -0.41
C VAL A 20 2.91 12.58 0.20
N SER A 21 1.91 12.80 -0.65
CA SER A 21 0.51 12.88 -0.29
C SER A 21 -0.01 11.54 0.26
N ALA A 22 0.49 10.41 -0.23
CA ALA A 22 0.16 9.10 0.35
C ALA A 22 0.60 8.97 1.80
N LYS A 23 1.86 9.29 2.09
CA LYS A 23 2.42 9.29 3.44
C LYS A 23 1.66 10.23 4.36
N ARG A 24 1.26 11.40 3.86
CA ARG A 24 0.41 12.33 4.59
C ARG A 24 -0.94 11.69 4.96
N ILE A 25 -1.64 11.09 3.99
CA ILE A 25 -2.91 10.40 4.23
C ILE A 25 -2.75 9.25 5.24
N MET A 26 -1.73 8.40 5.07
CA MET A 26 -1.47 7.27 5.99
C MET A 26 -1.20 7.72 7.43
N ARG A 27 -0.82 8.98 7.65
CA ARG A 27 -0.61 9.56 8.99
C ARG A 27 -1.85 10.25 9.54
N GLU A 28 -2.58 10.94 8.68
CA GLU A 28 -3.72 11.78 9.09
C GLU A 28 -5.00 10.97 9.27
N PHE A 29 -5.14 9.84 8.57
CA PHE A 29 -6.37 9.06 8.54
C PHE A 29 -6.13 7.61 9.00
N PRO A 30 -7.11 7.00 9.70
CA PRO A 30 -7.08 5.58 10.04
C PRO A 30 -7.34 4.72 8.79
N VAL A 31 -6.27 4.46 8.05
CA VAL A 31 -6.34 3.64 6.83
C VAL A 31 -6.44 2.17 7.21
N SER A 32 -7.53 1.53 6.80
CA SER A 32 -7.76 0.10 7.00
C SER A 32 -7.33 -0.76 5.82
N ILE A 33 -7.33 -0.18 4.60
CA ILE A 33 -7.02 -0.88 3.35
C ILE A 33 -6.13 0.01 2.49
N LEU A 34 -4.91 -0.43 2.19
CA LEU A 34 -4.06 0.26 1.23
C LEU A 34 -4.20 -0.40 -0.15
N GLN A 35 -4.69 0.32 -1.15
CA GLN A 35 -4.76 -0.17 -2.53
C GLN A 35 -3.76 0.57 -3.44
N VAL A 36 -2.73 -0.15 -3.84
CA VAL A 36 -1.72 0.38 -4.74
C VAL A 36 -2.15 0.14 -6.17
N VAL A 37 -2.20 1.21 -6.97
CA VAL A 37 -2.36 1.15 -8.44
C VAL A 37 -1.21 1.92 -9.09
N GLN A 38 -0.45 1.25 -9.95
CA GLN A 38 0.80 1.72 -10.55
C GLN A 38 0.74 1.68 -12.09
N PRO A 39 1.71 2.29 -12.81
CA PRO A 39 2.94 2.94 -12.35
C PRO A 39 2.73 4.37 -11.83
N LEU A 40 3.51 4.77 -10.82
CA LEU A 40 3.61 6.15 -10.35
C LEU A 40 5.01 6.66 -10.71
N PRO A 41 5.15 7.75 -11.49
CA PRO A 41 6.46 8.35 -11.74
C PRO A 41 6.97 8.97 -10.44
N SER A 42 7.89 8.29 -9.78
CA SER A 42 8.48 8.74 -8.52
C SER A 42 9.88 8.17 -8.33
N ARG A 43 10.76 8.91 -7.66
CA ARG A 43 12.06 8.41 -7.19
C ARG A 43 11.92 7.33 -6.12
N GLU A 44 10.80 7.37 -5.39
CA GLU A 44 10.47 6.36 -4.40
C GLU A 44 9.74 5.17 -5.06
N ASN A 45 10.20 3.96 -4.76
CA ASN A 45 9.58 2.72 -5.20
C ASN A 45 8.54 2.22 -4.16
N LEU A 46 7.75 1.23 -4.57
CA LEU A 46 6.69 0.67 -3.72
C LEU A 46 7.24 0.12 -2.39
N ILE A 47 8.41 -0.50 -2.42
CA ILE A 47 9.06 -1.05 -1.21
C ILE A 47 9.43 0.05 -0.22
N GLY A 48 9.99 1.17 -0.70
CA GLY A 48 10.31 2.32 0.14
C GLY A 48 9.07 2.84 0.85
N PHE A 49 7.95 2.94 0.14
CA PHE A 49 6.68 3.36 0.72
C PHE A 49 6.14 2.38 1.76
N LEU A 50 6.12 1.07 1.46
CA LEU A 50 5.68 0.04 2.42
C LEU A 50 6.59 0.01 3.65
N SER A 51 7.89 0.17 3.46
CA SER A 51 8.89 0.28 4.52
C SER A 51 8.66 1.46 5.44
N TRP A 52 8.39 2.62 4.85
CA TRP A 52 8.03 3.80 5.60
C TRP A 52 6.74 3.60 6.40
N CYS A 53 5.70 2.99 5.82
CA CYS A 53 4.44 2.75 6.52
C CYS A 53 4.64 1.80 7.71
N ASN A 54 5.42 0.74 7.52
CA ASN A 54 5.75 -0.20 8.58
C ASN A 54 6.54 0.45 9.71
N GLY A 55 7.56 1.26 9.39
CA GLY A 55 8.36 1.99 10.37
C GLY A 55 7.60 3.07 11.14
N ARG A 56 6.43 3.49 10.63
CA ARG A 56 5.53 4.45 11.28
C ARG A 56 4.31 3.80 11.94
N HIS A 57 4.26 2.46 11.99
CA HIS A 57 3.12 1.70 12.50
C HIS A 57 1.77 2.07 11.84
N CYS A 58 1.80 2.56 10.60
CA CYS A 58 0.61 2.89 9.83
C CYS A 58 0.40 1.94 8.64
N LEU A 59 1.17 0.85 8.55
CA LEU A 59 0.91 -0.18 7.55
C LEU A 59 -0.40 -0.92 7.91
N PRO A 60 -1.42 -0.91 7.04
CA PRO A 60 -2.72 -1.46 7.36
C PRO A 60 -2.73 -2.98 7.32
N LEU A 61 -3.70 -3.59 8.00
CA LEU A 61 -3.88 -5.04 8.02
C LEU A 61 -4.18 -5.62 6.63
N ARG A 62 -4.71 -4.81 5.71
CA ARG A 62 -5.00 -5.22 4.34
C ARG A 62 -4.27 -4.34 3.32
N VAL A 63 -3.50 -4.97 2.44
CA VAL A 63 -2.79 -4.31 1.33
C VAL A 63 -3.20 -4.98 0.02
N VAL A 64 -3.54 -4.20 -1.00
CA VAL A 64 -3.97 -4.68 -2.32
C VAL A 64 -3.05 -4.09 -3.38
N LEU A 65 -2.42 -4.94 -4.18
CA LEU A 65 -1.46 -4.55 -5.22
C LEU A 65 -2.07 -4.73 -6.61
N ASN A 66 -2.84 -3.73 -7.05
CA ASN A 66 -3.52 -3.73 -8.35
C ASN A 66 -2.67 -3.08 -9.43
N GLN A 67 -2.59 -3.66 -10.63
CA GLN A 67 -1.88 -3.06 -11.78
C GLN A 67 -0.43 -2.64 -11.49
N VAL A 68 0.23 -3.30 -10.53
CA VAL A 68 1.66 -3.12 -10.22
C VAL A 68 2.48 -3.95 -11.19
N SER A 69 3.66 -3.45 -11.58
CA SER A 69 4.62 -4.17 -12.43
C SER A 69 4.94 -5.56 -11.83
N PRO A 70 5.22 -6.60 -12.64
CA PRO A 70 5.54 -7.92 -12.11
C PRO A 70 6.72 -7.92 -11.14
N GLU A 71 7.73 -7.09 -11.39
CA GLU A 71 8.92 -6.94 -10.54
C GLU A 71 8.58 -6.31 -9.19
N ASP A 72 7.92 -5.14 -9.18
CA ASP A 72 7.50 -4.46 -7.96
C ASP A 72 6.55 -5.33 -7.13
N ARG A 73 5.67 -6.09 -7.79
CA ARG A 73 4.78 -7.03 -7.12
C ARG A 73 5.56 -8.15 -6.45
N ARG A 74 6.55 -8.74 -7.12
CA ARG A 74 7.39 -9.80 -6.55
C ARG A 74 8.14 -9.29 -5.31
N LEU A 75 8.73 -8.12 -5.38
CA LEU A 75 9.44 -7.50 -4.26
C LEU A 75 8.46 -7.19 -3.11
N ALA A 76 7.32 -6.57 -3.40
CA ALA A 76 6.33 -6.20 -2.39
C ALA A 76 5.72 -7.43 -1.72
N MET A 77 5.50 -8.51 -2.47
CA MET A 77 5.07 -9.80 -1.95
C MET A 77 6.08 -10.35 -0.95
N GLN A 78 7.37 -10.43 -1.32
CA GLN A 78 8.42 -10.89 -0.42
C GLN A 78 8.49 -10.03 0.86
N TYR A 79 8.40 -8.70 0.70
CA TYR A 79 8.41 -7.75 1.80
C TYR A 79 7.24 -7.94 2.78
N LEU A 80 6.02 -8.13 2.25
CA LEU A 80 4.79 -8.30 3.04
C LEU A 80 4.75 -9.67 3.72
N VAL A 81 5.10 -10.75 2.99
CA VAL A 81 5.14 -12.11 3.55
C VAL A 81 6.14 -12.21 4.69
N ALA A 82 7.33 -11.61 4.55
CA ALA A 82 8.32 -11.55 5.63
C ALA A 82 7.82 -10.83 6.90
N ARG A 83 6.70 -10.09 6.82
CA ARG A 83 6.09 -9.35 7.93
C ARG A 83 4.80 -9.98 8.44
N GLY A 84 4.52 -11.21 8.03
CA GLY A 84 3.36 -11.99 8.48
C GLY A 84 2.09 -11.75 7.68
N TYR A 85 2.15 -11.04 6.55
CA TYR A 85 1.01 -10.99 5.64
C TYR A 85 0.88 -12.32 4.90
N ARG A 86 -0.38 -12.73 4.68
CA ARG A 86 -0.74 -13.89 3.88
C ARG A 86 -1.49 -13.43 2.63
N THR A 87 -1.33 -14.17 1.54
CA THR A 87 -2.01 -13.90 0.27
C THR A 87 -2.39 -15.21 -0.40
N ALA A 88 -3.55 -15.25 -1.07
CA ALA A 88 -4.00 -16.39 -1.87
C ALA A 88 -3.89 -16.13 -3.38
N ASP A 89 -4.01 -14.86 -3.79
CA ASP A 89 -4.09 -14.39 -5.17
C ASP A 89 -2.85 -13.60 -5.62
N ARG A 90 -1.86 -13.42 -4.72
CA ARG A 90 -0.67 -12.57 -4.91
C ARG A 90 -0.98 -11.09 -5.18
N VAL A 91 -2.21 -10.67 -4.91
CA VAL A 91 -2.73 -9.31 -5.12
C VAL A 91 -3.21 -8.74 -3.80
N THR A 92 -4.00 -9.50 -3.06
CA THR A 92 -4.55 -9.16 -1.75
C THR A 92 -3.72 -9.79 -0.65
N PHE A 93 -3.21 -8.95 0.24
CA PHE A 93 -2.39 -9.33 1.38
C PHE A 93 -3.12 -8.97 2.66
N MET A 94 -3.22 -9.91 3.60
CA MET A 94 -3.89 -9.72 4.88
C MET A 94 -3.02 -10.19 6.03
N LYS A 95 -3.04 -9.45 7.13
CA LYS A 95 -2.40 -9.81 8.39
C LYS A 95 -3.48 -10.04 9.45
N LEU A 96 -3.43 -11.21 10.08
CA LEU A 96 -4.30 -11.61 11.20
C LEU A 96 -3.66 -11.18 12.53
#